data_AF-A0AA92K5N5-F1
#
_entry.id   AF-A0AA92K5N5-F1
#
_cell.length_a   1.000
_cell.length_b   1.000
_cell.length_c   1.000
_cell.angle_alpha   90.00
_cell.angle_beta   90.00
_cell.angle_gamma   90.00
#
_symmetry.space_group_name_H-M   'P 1'
#
loop_
_entity.id
_entity.type
_entity.pdbx_description
1 polymer ?
#
loop_
_entity_poly.entity_id
_entity_poly.type
_entity_poly.pdbx_seq_one_letter_code
_entity_poly.pdbx_strand_id
1 'polypeptide(L)'
;MHTDREHNNVCGTMLVMSGQLVPRPEVEAVESELEANGYAAVPSWRNDGRWELWTREAVTVAPAAGTAATLGCVHFTSGPSETFATRDEALAAGRTWRNAQQQP
;
A
#
# COMPACT_ATOMS: atom_id res chain seq x y z
N MET A 1 -3.35 -29.39 1.63
CA MET A 1 -3.24 -28.27 0.67
C MET A 1 -3.39 -27.00 1.49
N HIS A 2 -2.27 -26.35 1.83
CA HIS A 2 -2.27 -25.08 2.56
C HIS A 2 -2.16 -24.00 1.49
N THR A 3 -3.21 -23.20 1.32
CA THR A 3 -3.20 -22.09 0.36
C THR A 3 -2.16 -21.09 0.80
N ASP A 4 -1.22 -20.83 -0.11
CA ASP A 4 -0.23 -19.77 -0.09
C ASP A 4 -0.93 -18.46 0.33
N ARG A 5 -0.73 -18.06 1.59
CA ARG A 5 -1.26 -16.81 2.11
C ARG A 5 -0.30 -15.74 1.59
N GLU A 6 -0.72 -15.02 0.55
CA GLU A 6 -0.02 -13.86 0.02
C GLU A 6 0.47 -12.98 1.19
N HIS A 7 1.79 -12.78 1.25
CA HIS A 7 2.44 -12.04 2.33
C HIS A 7 2.28 -10.54 2.07
N ASN A 8 1.11 -9.98 2.40
CA ASN A 8 0.83 -8.54 2.31
C ASN A 8 1.41 -7.82 3.54
N ASN A 9 2.56 -7.16 3.37
CA ASN A 9 3.19 -6.37 4.43
C ASN A 9 2.69 -4.91 4.34
N VAL A 10 2.03 -4.39 5.37
CA VAL A 10 1.48 -3.03 5.40
C VAL A 10 2.32 -2.17 6.35
N CYS A 11 2.82 -1.01 5.88
CA CYS A 11 3.61 -0.05 6.65
C CYS A 11 2.85 1.28 6.75
N GLY A 12 2.18 1.57 7.86
CA GLY A 12 1.44 2.84 8.05
C GLY A 12 1.19 3.14 9.53
N THR A 13 0.64 4.30 9.88
CA THR A 13 0.25 4.59 11.28
C THR A 13 -0.93 3.71 11.67
N MET A 14 -0.68 2.75 12.56
CA MET A 14 -1.61 1.68 12.92
C MET A 14 -2.46 2.06 14.14
N LEU A 15 -3.76 1.76 14.11
CA LEU A 15 -4.59 1.76 15.31
C LEU A 15 -4.46 0.39 15.99
N VAL A 16 -3.82 0.33 17.16
CA VAL A 16 -3.64 -0.92 17.90
C VAL A 16 -4.89 -1.20 18.73
N MET A 17 -5.69 -2.19 18.33
CA MET A 17 -6.62 -2.87 19.23
C MET A 17 -6.43 -4.39 19.08
N SER A 18 -5.98 -5.04 20.16
CA SER A 18 -5.83 -6.51 20.29
C SER A 18 -4.63 -7.23 19.64
N GLY A 19 -3.58 -6.52 19.20
CA GLY A 19 -2.32 -7.15 18.77
C GLY A 19 -2.34 -7.81 17.38
N GLN A 20 -3.43 -7.70 16.64
CA GLN A 20 -3.48 -7.94 15.20
C GLN A 20 -3.55 -6.60 14.45
N LEU A 21 -2.80 -6.52 13.35
CA LEU A 21 -2.80 -5.36 12.46
C LEU A 21 -3.98 -5.51 11.50
N VAL A 22 -5.04 -4.74 11.73
CA VAL A 22 -6.21 -4.70 10.83
C VAL A 22 -6.13 -3.39 10.04
N PRO A 23 -6.24 -3.42 8.70
CA PRO A 23 -6.31 -2.21 7.89
C PRO A 23 -7.52 -1.37 8.29
N ARG A 24 -7.44 -0.04 8.09
CA ARG A 24 -8.64 0.78 8.29
C ARG A 24 -9.65 0.46 7.20
N PRO A 25 -10.97 0.54 7.47
CA PRO A 25 -12.00 0.32 6.45
C PRO A 25 -11.82 1.20 5.20
N GLU A 26 -11.31 2.42 5.36
CA GLU A 26 -11.06 3.32 4.22
C GLU A 26 -9.89 2.85 3.35
N VAL A 27 -8.93 2.13 3.93
CA VAL A 27 -7.80 1.52 3.18
C VAL A 27 -8.27 0.25 2.48
N GLU A 28 -9.10 -0.58 3.12
CA GLU A 28 -9.73 -1.74 2.48
C GLU A 28 -10.60 -1.32 1.29
N ALA A 29 -11.35 -0.22 1.43
CA ALA A 29 -12.22 0.30 0.37
C ALA A 29 -11.45 0.74 -0.89
N VAL A 30 -10.15 1.06 -0.78
CA VAL A 30 -9.31 1.47 -1.91
C VAL A 30 -8.34 0.37 -2.36
N GLU A 31 -8.47 -0.86 -1.87
CA GLU A 31 -7.53 -1.94 -2.18
C GLU A 31 -7.43 -2.21 -3.69
N SER A 32 -8.56 -2.30 -4.39
CA SER A 32 -8.54 -2.50 -5.85
C SER A 32 -7.92 -1.31 -6.61
N GLU A 33 -8.01 -0.09 -6.06
CA GLU A 33 -7.35 1.08 -6.63
C GLU A 33 -5.83 1.01 -6.43
N LEU A 34 -5.39 0.60 -5.25
CA LEU A 34 -3.98 0.34 -4.94
C LEU A 34 -3.39 -0.77 -5.81
N GLU A 35 -4.15 -1.83 -6.08
CA GLU A 35 -3.73 -2.93 -6.95
C GLU A 35 -3.59 -2.49 -8.41
N ALA A 36 -4.56 -1.73 -8.92
CA ALA A 36 -4.57 -1.29 -10.30
C ALA A 36 -3.51 -0.21 -10.59
N ASN A 37 -3.34 0.75 -9.68
CA ASN A 37 -2.55 1.96 -9.92
C ASN A 37 -1.21 1.98 -9.19
N GLY A 38 -1.06 1.19 -8.12
CA GLY A 38 0.05 1.30 -7.18
C GLY A 38 -0.06 2.48 -6.21
N TYR A 39 -1.16 3.24 -6.24
CA TYR A 39 -1.43 4.34 -5.31
C TYR A 39 -2.93 4.63 -5.21
N ALA A 40 -3.36 5.20 -4.09
CA ALA A 40 -4.75 5.62 -3.86
C ALA A 40 -4.82 6.79 -2.88
N ALA A 41 -5.91 7.55 -2.95
CA ALA A 41 -6.22 8.61 -2.02
C ALA A 41 -7.25 8.13 -0.99
N VAL A 42 -6.90 8.20 0.29
CA VAL A 42 -7.74 7.74 1.41
C VAL A 42 -8.11 8.94 2.29
N PRO A 43 -9.37 9.07 2.76
CA PRO A 43 -9.70 10.09 3.76
C PRO A 43 -8.79 9.99 5.00
N SER A 44 -8.35 11.14 5.50
CA SER A 44 -7.50 11.23 6.69
C SER A 44 -8.14 10.59 7.91
N TRP A 45 -7.39 9.77 8.65
CA TRP A 45 -7.90 9.17 9.90
C TRP A 45 -8.24 10.22 10.96
N ARG A 46 -7.66 11.42 10.84
CA ARG A 46 -7.93 12.54 11.75
C ARG A 46 -9.30 13.17 11.52
N ASN A 47 -9.99 12.80 10.44
CA ASN A 47 -11.27 13.35 10.05
C ASN A 47 -11.23 14.90 9.94
N ASP A 48 -10.12 15.42 9.45
CA ASP A 48 -9.82 16.86 9.31
C ASP A 48 -10.15 17.39 7.89
N GLY A 49 -10.89 16.62 7.10
CA GLY A 49 -11.22 16.93 5.71
C GLY A 49 -10.06 16.76 4.72
N ARG A 50 -8.90 16.25 5.18
CA ARG A 50 -7.72 16.04 4.35
C ARG A 50 -7.67 14.63 3.78
N TRP A 51 -6.78 14.45 2.80
CA TRP A 51 -6.56 13.20 2.09
C TRP A 51 -5.15 12.68 2.30
N GLU A 52 -5.02 11.38 2.52
CA GLU A 52 -3.77 10.65 2.68
C GLU A 52 -3.42 9.97 1.36
N LEU A 53 -2.16 10.11 0.92
CA LEU A 53 -1.64 9.29 -0.16
C LEU A 53 -1.17 7.94 0.42
N TRP A 54 -1.71 6.86 -0.16
CA TRP A 54 -1.27 5.50 0.09
C TRP A 54 -0.63 4.94 -1.18
N THR A 55 0.46 4.19 -1.04
CA THR A 55 1.18 3.59 -2.17
C THR A 55 1.31 2.07 -1.98
N ARG A 56 1.37 1.33 -3.09
CA ARG A 56 1.61 -0.12 -3.10
C ARG A 56 2.76 -0.44 -4.05
N GLU A 57 3.81 -1.03 -3.51
CA GLU A 57 5.00 -1.47 -4.25
C GLU A 57 5.02 -3.01 -4.30
N ALA A 58 5.41 -3.56 -5.45
CA ALA A 58 5.66 -4.98 -5.62
C ALA A 58 7.17 -5.21 -5.63
N VAL A 59 7.69 -5.95 -4.66
CA VAL A 59 9.10 -6.31 -4.59
C VAL A 59 9.24 -7.77 -4.98
N THR A 60 9.99 -8.01 -6.05
CA THR A 60 10.38 -9.35 -6.46
C THR A 60 11.44 -9.87 -5.49
N VAL A 61 11.09 -10.90 -4.72
CA VAL A 61 12.02 -11.54 -3.81
C VAL A 61 12.65 -12.72 -4.56
N ALA A 62 13.98 -12.72 -4.64
CA ALA A 62 14.71 -13.84 -5.20
C ALA A 62 14.39 -15.11 -4.42
N PRO A 63 14.34 -16.28 -5.06
CA PRO A 63 14.10 -17.54 -4.36
C PRO A 63 15.17 -17.72 -3.28
N ALA A 64 14.77 -18.20 -2.10
CA ALA A 64 15.73 -18.59 -1.08
C ALA A 64 16.70 -19.63 -1.68
N ALA A 65 18.00 -19.38 -1.54
CA ALA A 65 19.04 -20.22 -2.12
C ALA A 65 18.82 -21.69 -1.70
N GLY A 66 18.61 -22.57 -2.69
CA GLY A 66 18.39 -24.00 -2.50
C GLY A 66 16.95 -24.50 -2.66
N THR A 67 15.98 -23.64 -2.99
CA THR A 67 14.62 -24.07 -3.34
C THR A 67 14.30 -23.77 -4.80
N ALA A 68 13.78 -24.77 -5.54
CA ALA A 68 13.27 -24.60 -6.90
C ALA A 68 11.90 -23.90 -6.90
N ALA A 69 11.77 -22.82 -6.14
CA ALA A 69 10.52 -22.11 -5.95
C ALA A 69 10.43 -20.89 -6.87
N THR A 70 9.23 -20.67 -7.41
CA THR A 70 8.81 -19.52 -8.21
C THR A 70 9.23 -18.20 -7.53
N LEU A 71 9.61 -17.20 -8.33
CA LEU A 71 9.84 -15.82 -7.84
C LEU A 71 8.64 -15.39 -6.98
N GLY A 72 8.90 -15.06 -5.72
CA GLY A 72 7.89 -14.52 -4.83
C GLY A 72 7.70 -13.03 -5.13
N CYS A 73 6.46 -12.58 -5.20
CA CYS A 73 6.12 -11.16 -5.23
C CYS A 73 5.57 -10.78 -3.86
N VAL A 74 6.20 -9.82 -3.19
CA VAL A 74 5.71 -9.27 -1.92
C VAL A 74 5.16 -7.89 -2.20
N HIS A 75 3.90 -7.66 -1.83
CA HIS A 75 3.28 -6.34 -1.92
C HIS A 75 3.44 -5.58 -0.60
N PHE A 76 4.09 -4.42 -0.69
CA PHE A 76 4.22 -3.47 0.42
C PHE A 76 3.21 -2.35 0.22
N THR A 77 2.26 -2.21 1.15
CA THR A 77 1.33 -1.07 1.16
C THR A 77 1.80 -0.06 2.19
N SER A 78 2.17 1.15 1.75
CA SER A 78 2.69 2.20 2.60
C SER A 78 1.65 3.30 2.82
N GLY A 79 1.38 3.62 4.09
CA GLY A 79 0.52 4.68 4.57
C GLY A 79 1.26 6.01 4.77
N PRO A 80 0.54 7.09 5.10
CA PRO A 80 0.87 8.42 4.61
C PRO A 80 2.14 9.01 5.23
N SER A 81 3.07 9.38 4.37
CA SER A 81 4.14 10.34 4.69
C SER A 81 3.63 11.80 4.62
N GLU A 82 2.61 12.06 3.79
CA GLU A 82 2.10 13.39 3.49
C GLU A 82 0.57 13.40 3.36
N THR A 83 -0.05 14.55 3.63
CA THR A 83 -1.50 14.77 3.60
C THR A 83 -1.84 15.96 2.71
N PHE A 84 -2.97 15.91 2.01
CA PHE A 84 -3.37 16.85 0.96
C PHE A 84 -4.71 17.52 1.30
N ALA A 85 -4.96 18.70 0.75
CA ALA A 85 -6.22 19.41 0.99
C ALA A 85 -7.37 18.78 0.19
N THR A 86 -7.07 18.17 -0.96
CA THR A 86 -8.07 17.54 -1.83
C THR A 86 -7.68 16.13 -2.26
N ARG A 87 -8.68 15.35 -2.68
CA ARG A 87 -8.47 14.00 -3.25
C ARG A 87 -7.60 14.06 -4.50
N ASP A 88 -7.85 15.04 -5.37
CA ASP A 88 -7.15 15.17 -6.64
C ASP A 88 -5.67 15.51 -6.46
N GLU A 89 -5.34 16.35 -5.46
CA GLU A 89 -3.95 16.62 -5.08
C GLU A 89 -3.22 15.35 -4.63
N ALA A 90 -3.86 14.54 -3.78
CA ALA A 90 -3.29 13.27 -3.33
C ALA A 90 -3.05 12.31 -4.51
N LEU A 91 -4.00 12.22 -5.45
CA LEU A 91 -3.85 11.41 -6.67
C LEU A 91 -2.77 11.94 -7.61
N ALA A 92 -2.62 13.26 -7.74
CA ALA A 92 -1.55 13.88 -8.52
C ALA A 92 -0.17 13.58 -7.94
N ALA A 93 -0.04 13.62 -6.62
CA ALA A 93 1.18 13.21 -5.91
C ALA A 93 1.47 11.72 -6.11
N GLY A 94 0.46 10.86 -5.98
CA GLY A 94 0.59 9.41 -6.23
C GLY A 94 1.06 9.09 -7.65
N ARG A 95 0.51 9.80 -8.65
CA ARG A 95 0.96 9.68 -10.05
C ARG A 95 2.43 10.11 -10.21
N THR A 96 2.83 11.20 -9.57
CA THR A 96 4.21 11.69 -9.61
C THR A 96 5.18 10.69 -9.00
N TRP A 97 4.81 10.14 -7.83
CA TRP A 97 5.56 9.07 -7.18
C TRP A 97 5.68 7.83 -8.09
N ARG A 98 4.58 7.39 -8.71
CA ARG A 98 4.58 6.21 -9.58
C ARG A 98 5.49 6.39 -10.79
N ASN A 99 5.49 7.59 -11.38
CA ASN A 99 6.38 7.93 -12.49
C ASN A 99 7.85 7.91 -12.06
N ALA A 100 8.18 8.43 -10.88
CA ALA A 100 9.55 8.41 -10.35
C ALA A 100 10.06 6.98 -10.13
N GLN A 101 9.21 6.06 -9.67
CA GLN A 101 9.57 4.63 -9.52
C GLN A 101 9.79 3.91 -10.85
N GLN A 102 9.30 4.45 -11.97
CA GLN A 102 9.47 3.88 -13.31
C GLN A 102 10.69 4.46 -14.05
N GLN A 103 11.37 5.45 -13.47
CA GLN A 103 12.59 6.00 -14.05
C GLN A 103 13.77 5.07 -13.73
N PRO A 104 14.60 4.68 -14.72
CA PRO A 104 15.75 3.80 -14.53
C PRO A 104 16.84 4.39 -13.63
#